data_AF-A0A323TE29-F1
#
_entry.id   AF-A0A323TE29-F1
#
_cell.length_a   1.000
_cell.length_b   1.000
_cell.length_c   1.000
_cell.angle_alpha   90.00
_cell.angle_beta   90.00
_cell.angle_gamma   90.00
#
_symmetry.space_group_name_H-M   'P 1'
#
loop_
_entity.id
_entity.type
_entity.pdbx_description
1 polymer ?
#
loop_
_entity_poly.entity_id
_entity_poly.type
_entity_poly.pdbx_seq_one_letter_code
_entity_poly.pdbx_strand_id
1 'polypeptide(L)'
;MYYAFFILSLIVVIFIVFAIGGDGMRKIMVAVYTSILAVLILNIVEPVPSEDGGWVIGILAYSIHVVPIVFIYGIISSVISDRISFKVKKYSNVISLALHILFGMAFILPYGVIIESIPFTQLTFSEIFFNYATLLFSIFAFIFFSIDYILKQKFKLRV
;
A
#
# COMPACT_ATOMS: atom_id res chain seq x y z
N MET A 1 -5.56 10.93 -20.06
CA MET A 1 -5.43 11.16 -18.60
C MET A 1 -4.71 10.00 -17.89
N TYR A 2 -5.10 8.74 -18.11
CA TYR A 2 -4.48 7.55 -17.49
C TYR A 2 -2.97 7.37 -17.76
N TYR A 3 -2.48 7.63 -18.98
CA TYR A 3 -1.05 7.52 -19.30
C TYR A 3 -0.16 8.50 -18.52
N ALA A 4 -0.64 9.73 -18.27
CA ALA A 4 0.10 10.72 -17.49
C ALA A 4 0.21 10.30 -16.03
N PHE A 5 -0.85 9.71 -15.46
CA PHE A 5 -0.82 9.15 -14.11
C PHE A 5 0.15 7.97 -14.00
N PHE A 6 0.20 7.09 -15.00
CA PHE A 6 1.11 5.94 -15.03
C PHE A 6 2.59 6.35 -15.15
N ILE A 7 2.88 7.33 -16.01
CA ILE A 7 4.24 7.87 -16.16
C ILE A 7 4.67 8.62 -14.90
N LEU A 8 3.77 9.41 -14.30
CA LEU A 8 4.06 10.13 -13.06
C LEU A 8 4.30 9.17 -11.89
N SER A 9 3.50 8.10 -11.78
CA SER A 9 3.69 7.07 -10.75
C SER A 9 5.00 6.30 -10.92
N LEU A 10 5.39 5.97 -12.16
CA LEU A 10 6.70 5.37 -12.44
C LEU A 10 7.86 6.30 -12.07
N ILE A 11 7.77 7.59 -12.43
CA ILE A 11 8.79 8.60 -12.09
C ILE A 11 8.91 8.77 -10.57
N VAL A 12 7.77 8.82 -9.87
CA VAL A 12 7.74 8.92 -8.40
C VAL A 12 8.36 7.68 -7.76
N VAL A 13 8.04 6.48 -8.24
CA VAL A 13 8.66 5.23 -7.76
C VAL A 13 10.17 5.25 -7.98
N ILE A 14 10.63 5.63 -9.17
CA ILE A 14 12.07 5.72 -9.47
C ILE A 14 12.75 6.73 -8.54
N PHE A 15 12.17 7.92 -8.36
CA PHE A 15 12.73 8.95 -7.48
C PHE A 15 12.74 8.50 -6.02
N ILE A 16 11.67 7.85 -5.55
CA ILE A 16 11.60 7.25 -4.22
C ILE A 16 12.72 6.23 -4.06
N VAL A 17 12.86 5.28 -4.98
CA VAL A 17 13.89 4.23 -4.97
C VAL A 17 15.30 4.83 -4.85
N PHE A 18 15.60 5.87 -5.63
CA PHE A 18 16.88 6.59 -5.52
C PHE A 18 17.04 7.34 -4.19
N ALA A 19 15.95 7.84 -3.61
CA ALA A 19 15.96 8.57 -2.34
C ALA A 19 16.04 7.67 -1.08
N ILE A 20 15.73 6.36 -1.17
CA ILE A 20 15.77 5.44 -0.01
C ILE A 20 17.18 4.90 0.29
N GLY A 21 18.15 5.03 -0.63
CA GLY A 21 19.49 4.46 -0.47
C GLY A 21 19.49 2.92 -0.43
N GLY A 22 20.37 2.30 0.37
CA GLY A 22 20.61 0.84 0.39
C GLY A 22 19.42 -0.06 0.74
N ASP A 23 18.37 0.50 1.37
CA ASP A 23 17.13 -0.21 1.70
C ASP A 23 16.11 -0.25 0.55
N GLY A 24 16.36 0.48 -0.54
CA GLY A 24 15.42 0.62 -1.67
C GLY A 24 15.05 -0.72 -2.30
N MET A 25 16.03 -1.60 -2.53
CA MET A 25 15.77 -2.92 -3.12
C MET A 25 14.87 -3.79 -2.25
N ARG A 26 15.03 -3.75 -0.92
CA ARG A 26 14.13 -4.44 0.01
C ARG A 26 12.70 -3.94 -0.17
N LYS A 27 12.50 -2.61 -0.17
CA LYS A 27 11.16 -2.02 -0.29
C LYS A 27 10.49 -2.32 -1.62
N ILE A 28 11.25 -2.35 -2.72
CA ILE A 28 10.75 -2.80 -4.03
C ILE A 28 10.29 -4.26 -3.94
N MET A 29 11.10 -5.16 -3.37
CA MET A 29 10.71 -6.56 -3.20
C MET A 29 9.43 -6.71 -2.37
N VAL A 30 9.31 -5.97 -1.27
CA VAL A 30 8.09 -5.95 -0.46
C VAL A 30 6.88 -5.50 -1.29
N ALA A 31 7.03 -4.43 -2.07
CA ALA A 31 5.96 -3.92 -2.93
C ALA A 31 5.56 -4.93 -4.01
N VAL A 32 6.51 -5.65 -4.62
CA VAL A 32 6.22 -6.73 -5.58
C VAL A 32 5.39 -7.84 -4.92
N TYR A 33 5.85 -8.38 -3.80
CA TYR A 33 5.13 -9.47 -3.12
C TYR A 33 3.76 -9.04 -2.62
N THR A 34 3.66 -7.83 -2.05
CA THR A 34 2.39 -7.28 -1.58
C THR A 34 1.42 -7.07 -2.74
N SER A 35 1.91 -6.59 -3.89
CA SER A 35 1.06 -6.38 -5.08
C SER A 35 0.51 -7.69 -5.63
N ILE A 36 1.33 -8.74 -5.71
CA ILE A 36 0.88 -10.07 -6.14
C ILE A 36 -0.22 -10.58 -5.20
N LEU A 37 0.02 -10.52 -3.89
CA LEU A 37 -0.99 -10.94 -2.91
C LEU A 37 -2.26 -10.08 -2.99
N ALA A 38 -2.12 -8.77 -3.17
CA ALA A 38 -3.27 -7.87 -3.25
C ALA A 38 -4.14 -8.17 -4.47
N VAL A 39 -3.54 -8.36 -5.64
CA VAL A 39 -4.29 -8.74 -6.85
C VAL A 39 -5.02 -10.07 -6.66
N LEU A 40 -4.38 -11.07 -6.04
CA LEU A 40 -5.01 -12.37 -5.80
C LEU A 40 -6.13 -12.29 -4.76
N ILE A 41 -5.90 -11.61 -3.64
CA ILE A 41 -6.90 -11.43 -2.59
C ILE A 41 -8.11 -10.66 -3.13
N LEU A 42 -7.91 -9.59 -3.88
CA LEU A 42 -9.01 -8.82 -4.47
C LEU A 42 -9.82 -9.64 -5.47
N ASN A 43 -9.18 -10.47 -6.31
CA ASN A 43 -9.91 -11.38 -7.20
C ASN A 43 -10.78 -12.40 -6.46
N ILE A 44 -10.46 -12.72 -5.20
CA ILE A 44 -11.24 -13.65 -4.38
C ILE A 44 -12.37 -12.93 -3.64
N VAL A 45 -12.08 -11.75 -3.08
CA VAL A 45 -13.01 -11.03 -2.21
C VAL A 45 -13.97 -10.13 -3.00
N GLU A 46 -13.50 -9.55 -4.10
CA GLU A 46 -14.29 -8.82 -5.11
C GLU A 46 -14.03 -9.42 -6.50
N PRO A 47 -14.58 -10.60 -6.81
CA PRO A 47 -14.39 -11.18 -8.13
C PRO A 47 -15.11 -10.34 -9.20
N VAL A 48 -14.43 -10.10 -10.33
CA VAL A 48 -15.10 -9.57 -11.53
C VAL A 48 -16.10 -10.62 -12.04
N PRO A 49 -17.36 -10.24 -12.36
CA PRO A 49 -18.36 -11.17 -12.88
C PRO A 49 -17.89 -11.92 -14.13
N SER A 50 -18.38 -13.15 -14.29
CA SER A 50 -18.00 -13.99 -15.43
C SER A 50 -18.44 -13.39 -16.77
N GLU A 51 -19.60 -12.71 -16.81
CA GLU A 51 -20.06 -11.98 -17.99
C GLU A 51 -19.10 -10.87 -18.45
N ASP A 52 -18.33 -10.29 -17.52
CA ASP A 52 -17.37 -9.20 -17.78
C ASP A 52 -15.93 -9.72 -18.01
N GLY A 53 -15.76 -11.03 -18.20
CA GLY A 53 -14.47 -11.69 -18.45
C GLY A 53 -13.80 -12.29 -17.21
N GLY A 54 -14.48 -12.27 -16.07
CA GLY A 54 -14.11 -13.04 -14.88
C GLY A 54 -12.72 -12.76 -14.33
N TRP A 55 -12.08 -13.80 -13.80
CA TRP A 55 -10.78 -13.72 -13.11
C TRP A 55 -9.65 -13.14 -13.98
N VAL A 56 -9.66 -13.38 -15.30
CA VAL A 56 -8.59 -12.88 -16.18
C VAL A 56 -8.64 -11.35 -16.25
N ILE A 57 -9.84 -10.80 -16.46
CA ILE A 57 -10.05 -9.35 -16.45
C ILE A 57 -9.82 -8.78 -15.05
N GLY A 58 -10.25 -9.47 -14.00
CA GLY A 58 -9.96 -9.08 -12.61
C GLY A 58 -8.47 -8.95 -12.32
N ILE A 59 -7.65 -9.95 -12.68
CA ILE A 59 -6.19 -9.90 -12.52
C ILE A 59 -5.60 -8.69 -13.26
N LEU A 60 -6.01 -8.44 -14.50
CA LEU A 60 -5.51 -7.31 -15.29
C LEU A 60 -5.93 -5.96 -14.70
N ALA A 61 -7.22 -5.80 -14.40
CA ALA A 61 -7.78 -4.57 -13.85
C ALA A 61 -7.16 -4.23 -12.50
N TYR A 62 -7.10 -5.19 -11.57
CA TYR A 62 -6.46 -4.97 -10.28
C TYR A 62 -4.96 -4.72 -10.42
N SER A 63 -4.25 -5.41 -11.33
CA SER A 63 -2.82 -5.14 -11.54
C SER A 63 -2.58 -3.69 -11.97
N ILE A 64 -3.41 -3.15 -12.88
CA ILE A 64 -3.25 -1.77 -13.38
C ILE A 64 -3.49 -0.73 -12.28
N HIS A 65 -4.42 -0.97 -11.37
CA HIS A 65 -4.82 0.02 -10.36
C HIS A 65 -4.10 -0.16 -9.02
N VAL A 66 -3.93 -1.40 -8.57
CA VAL A 66 -3.42 -1.72 -7.22
C VAL A 66 -1.89 -1.67 -7.18
N VAL A 67 -1.20 -2.17 -8.23
CA VAL A 67 0.27 -2.22 -8.23
C VAL A 67 0.87 -0.81 -8.08
N PRO A 68 0.45 0.23 -8.83
CA PRO A 68 0.99 1.57 -8.64
C PRO A 68 0.73 2.13 -7.25
N ILE A 69 -0.44 1.84 -6.68
CA ILE A 69 -0.80 2.28 -5.32
C ILE A 69 0.16 1.64 -4.30
N VAL A 70 0.35 0.32 -4.35
CA VAL A 70 1.26 -0.39 -3.43
C VAL A 70 2.69 0.11 -3.57
N PHE A 71 3.15 0.35 -4.80
CA PHE A 71 4.51 0.82 -5.05
C PHE A 71 4.75 2.25 -4.57
N ILE A 72 3.81 3.16 -4.77
CA ILE A 72 3.98 4.55 -4.31
C ILE A 72 3.68 4.63 -2.82
N TYR A 73 2.45 4.35 -2.43
CA TYR A 73 1.98 4.59 -1.06
C TYR A 73 2.54 3.58 -0.08
N GLY A 74 2.63 2.30 -0.46
CA GLY A 74 3.25 1.27 0.39
C GLY A 74 4.72 1.57 0.67
N ILE A 75 5.50 1.94 -0.35
CA ILE A 75 6.92 2.27 -0.13
C ILE A 75 7.08 3.56 0.68
N ILE A 76 6.38 4.65 0.33
CA ILE A 76 6.48 5.93 1.07
C ILE A 76 6.11 5.75 2.54
N SER A 77 4.94 5.15 2.81
CA SER A 77 4.47 4.93 4.18
C SER A 77 5.47 4.07 4.97
N SER A 78 6.04 3.05 4.34
CA SER A 78 7.04 2.19 4.97
C SER A 78 8.35 2.92 5.28
N VAL A 79 8.83 3.78 4.39
CA VAL A 79 10.03 4.61 4.65
C VAL A 79 9.80 5.59 5.80
N ILE A 80 8.64 6.26 5.81
CA ILE A 80 8.28 7.19 6.88
C ILE A 80 8.15 6.44 8.21
N SER A 81 7.46 5.30 8.19
CA SER A 81 7.27 4.43 9.36
C SER A 81 8.59 3.97 9.96
N ASP A 82 9.52 3.52 9.12
CA ASP A 82 10.86 3.13 9.54
C ASP A 82 11.59 4.32 10.19
N ARG A 83 11.65 5.48 9.52
CA ARG A 83 12.33 6.68 10.05
C ARG A 83 11.78 7.14 11.40
N ILE A 84 10.45 7.09 11.59
CA ILE A 84 9.83 7.49 12.86
C ILE A 84 10.11 6.44 13.93
N SER A 85 9.92 5.16 13.62
CA SER A 85 10.08 4.07 14.59
C SER A 85 11.52 3.90 15.09
N PHE A 86 12.53 4.28 14.30
CA PHE A 86 13.94 4.26 14.75
C PHE A 86 14.22 5.16 15.95
N LYS A 87 13.40 6.20 16.17
CA LYS A 87 13.53 7.08 17.34
C LYS A 87 13.15 6.38 18.65
N VAL A 88 12.44 5.25 18.58
CA VAL A 88 11.96 4.48 19.74
C VAL A 88 12.49 3.05 19.70
N LYS A 89 13.79 2.90 19.99
CA LYS A 89 14.55 1.64 19.82
C LYS A 89 13.89 0.40 20.44
N LYS A 90 13.28 0.51 21.63
CA LYS A 90 12.68 -0.63 22.34
C LYS A 90 11.41 -1.17 21.66
N TYR A 91 10.64 -0.31 21.01
CA TYR A 91 9.33 -0.64 20.44
C TYR A 91 9.25 -0.33 18.94
N SER A 92 10.41 -0.27 18.26
CA SER A 92 10.49 0.14 16.86
C SER A 92 9.58 -0.69 15.95
N ASN A 93 9.56 -2.01 16.12
CA ASN A 93 8.68 -2.87 15.30
C ASN A 93 7.19 -2.63 15.57
N VAL A 94 6.80 -2.47 16.84
CA VAL A 94 5.40 -2.22 17.22
C VAL A 94 4.93 -0.86 16.69
N ILE A 95 5.77 0.17 16.83
CA ILE A 95 5.48 1.51 16.32
C ILE A 95 5.46 1.51 14.80
N SER A 96 6.38 0.80 14.15
CA SER A 96 6.37 0.70 12.68
C SER A 96 5.11 -0.01 12.18
N LEU A 97 4.66 -1.07 12.84
CA LEU A 97 3.39 -1.72 12.52
C LEU A 97 2.20 -0.77 12.71
N ALA A 98 2.12 -0.10 13.86
CA ALA A 98 1.04 0.86 14.15
C ALA A 98 0.99 1.98 13.11
N LEU A 99 2.15 2.51 12.71
CA LEU A 99 2.25 3.52 11.66
C LEU A 99 1.81 2.98 10.29
N HIS A 100 2.19 1.76 9.91
CA HIS A 100 1.69 1.17 8.66
C HIS A 100 0.17 1.06 8.67
N ILE A 101 -0.43 0.56 9.75
CA ILE A 101 -1.89 0.46 9.87
C ILE A 101 -2.52 1.85 9.79
N LEU A 102 -1.99 2.84 10.52
CA LEU A 102 -2.48 4.22 10.47
C LEU A 102 -2.38 4.83 9.06
N PHE A 103 -1.29 4.58 8.33
CA PHE A 103 -1.15 5.04 6.95
C PHE A 103 -2.09 4.30 6.00
N GLY A 104 -2.31 2.99 6.19
CA GLY A 104 -3.31 2.22 5.45
C GLY A 104 -4.71 2.77 5.67
N MET A 105 -5.08 3.05 6.91
CA MET A 105 -6.35 3.68 7.25
C MET A 105 -6.47 5.08 6.64
N ALA A 106 -5.44 5.91 6.77
CA ALA A 106 -5.42 7.27 6.23
C ALA A 106 -5.51 7.29 4.69
N PHE A 107 -5.23 6.17 4.01
CA PHE A 107 -5.33 6.05 2.56
C PHE A 107 -6.77 6.17 2.03
N ILE A 108 -7.77 5.91 2.87
CA ILE A 108 -9.17 6.20 2.54
C ILE A 108 -9.37 7.68 2.19
N LEU A 109 -8.54 8.58 2.73
CA LEU A 109 -8.71 10.00 2.53
C LEU A 109 -8.47 10.40 1.07
N PRO A 110 -7.27 10.18 0.49
CA PRO A 110 -7.07 10.43 -0.93
C PRO A 110 -7.94 9.53 -1.82
N TYR A 111 -8.26 8.31 -1.40
CA TYR A 111 -9.15 7.42 -2.17
C TYR A 111 -10.57 8.00 -2.32
N GLY A 112 -11.22 8.40 -1.22
CA GLY A 112 -12.59 8.91 -1.21
C GLY A 112 -12.75 10.21 -1.99
N VAL A 113 -11.73 11.09 -1.97
CA VAL A 113 -11.76 12.33 -2.74
C VAL A 113 -11.48 12.11 -4.23
N ILE A 114 -10.52 11.26 -4.58
CA ILE A 114 -10.09 11.10 -5.97
C ILE A 114 -11.01 10.14 -6.75
N ILE A 115 -11.47 9.06 -6.10
CA ILE A 115 -12.21 7.98 -6.77
C ILE A 115 -13.71 8.13 -6.52
N GLU A 116 -14.13 8.23 -5.26
CA GLU A 116 -15.57 8.30 -4.94
C GLU A 116 -16.13 9.72 -5.07
N SER A 117 -15.27 10.74 -5.25
CA SER A 117 -15.65 12.16 -5.32
C SER A 117 -16.48 12.63 -4.11
N ILE A 118 -16.34 11.98 -2.96
CA ILE A 118 -17.07 12.34 -1.73
C ILE A 118 -16.29 13.45 -1.02
N PRO A 119 -16.89 14.63 -0.77
CA PRO A 119 -16.25 15.69 0.00
C PRO A 119 -15.96 15.23 1.43
N PHE A 120 -14.74 15.45 1.91
CA PHE A 120 -14.33 15.14 3.28
C PHE A 120 -15.28 15.67 4.36
N THR A 121 -15.91 16.81 4.10
CA THR A 121 -16.83 17.48 5.02
C THR A 121 -18.13 16.70 5.25
N GLN A 122 -18.41 15.70 4.41
CA GLN A 122 -19.63 14.89 4.48
C GLN A 122 -19.39 13.52 5.14
N LEU A 123 -18.14 13.14 5.40
CA LEU A 123 -17.81 11.87 6.03
C LEU A 123 -17.65 12.03 7.54
N THR A 124 -18.46 11.32 8.31
CA THR A 124 -18.27 11.20 9.75
C THR A 124 -17.08 10.28 10.06
N PHE A 125 -16.49 10.44 11.25
CA PHE A 125 -15.38 9.57 11.68
C PHE A 125 -15.74 8.08 11.65
N SER A 126 -16.98 7.74 12.04
CA SER A 126 -17.47 6.36 12.03
C SER A 126 -17.53 5.79 10.63
N GLU A 127 -18.05 6.55 9.66
CA GLU A 127 -18.12 6.12 8.26
C GLU A 127 -16.73 5.87 7.68
N ILE A 128 -15.76 6.74 7.97
CA ILE A 128 -14.37 6.57 7.54
C ILE A 128 -13.77 5.30 8.16
N PHE A 129 -13.94 5.12 9.47
CA PHE A 129 -13.31 4.03 10.20
C PHE A 129 -13.87 2.65 9.81
N PHE A 130 -15.19 2.56 9.62
CA PHE A 130 -15.87 1.30 9.25
C PHE A 130 -16.06 1.11 7.74
N ASN A 131 -15.54 2.03 6.90
CA ASN A 131 -15.57 1.86 5.45
C ASN A 131 -14.81 0.57 5.05
N TYR A 132 -15.41 -0.20 4.15
CA TYR A 132 -14.84 -1.45 3.65
C TYR A 132 -13.44 -1.27 3.05
N ALA A 133 -13.21 -0.19 2.30
CA ALA A 133 -11.91 0.15 1.75
C ALA A 133 -10.87 0.47 2.85
N THR A 134 -11.25 1.17 3.92
CA THR A 134 -10.37 1.42 5.08
C THR A 134 -9.90 0.11 5.70
N LEU A 135 -10.80 -0.87 5.85
CA LEU A 135 -10.45 -2.19 6.37
C LEU A 135 -9.49 -2.93 5.42
N LEU A 136 -9.79 -2.95 4.11
CA LEU A 136 -8.90 -3.55 3.11
C LEU A 136 -7.52 -2.90 3.09
N PHE A 137 -7.43 -1.57 3.11
CA PHE A 137 -6.14 -0.86 3.13
C PHE A 137 -5.35 -1.15 4.40
N SER A 138 -6.02 -1.29 5.55
CA SER A 138 -5.39 -1.69 6.81
C SER A 138 -4.82 -3.11 6.74
N ILE A 139 -5.57 -4.05 6.13
CA ILE A 139 -5.11 -5.43 5.91
C ILE A 139 -3.90 -5.44 4.97
N PHE A 140 -3.94 -4.70 3.85
CA PHE A 140 -2.79 -4.63 2.93
C PHE A 140 -1.59 -3.94 3.55
N ALA A 141 -1.78 -2.92 4.39
CA ALA A 141 -0.69 -2.30 5.13
C ALA A 141 -0.05 -3.28 6.13
N PHE A 142 -0.86 -4.11 6.80
CA PHE A 142 -0.37 -5.19 7.65
C PHE A 142 0.43 -6.23 6.85
N ILE A 143 -0.07 -6.65 5.67
CA ILE A 143 0.66 -7.57 4.77
C ILE A 143 1.99 -6.97 4.34
N PHE A 144 1.99 -5.69 3.91
CA PHE A 144 3.21 -4.99 3.52
C PHE A 144 4.23 -4.97 4.65
N PHE A 145 3.82 -4.57 5.86
CA PHE A 145 4.68 -4.58 7.05
C PHE A 145 5.22 -5.98 7.35
N SER A 146 4.38 -7.01 7.29
CA SER A 146 4.76 -8.38 7.61
C SER A 146 5.84 -8.90 6.67
N ILE A 147 5.70 -8.64 5.37
CA ILE A 147 6.70 -8.99 4.37
C ILE A 147 7.99 -8.20 4.60
N ASP A 148 7.90 -6.89 4.84
CA ASP A 148 9.08 -6.06 5.13
C ASP A 148 9.83 -6.55 6.38
N TYR A 149 9.10 -6.92 7.43
CA TYR A 149 9.65 -7.48 8.66
C TYR A 149 10.40 -8.79 8.38
N ILE A 150 9.78 -9.73 7.66
CA ILE A 150 10.40 -11.01 7.29
C ILE A 150 11.68 -10.77 6.47
N LEU A 151 11.64 -9.88 5.48
CA LEU A 151 12.81 -9.59 4.64
C LEU A 151 13.92 -8.88 5.42
N LYS A 152 13.59 -7.97 6.36
CA LYS A 152 14.58 -7.35 7.26
C LYS A 152 15.33 -8.40 8.08
N GLN A 153 14.63 -9.37 8.64
CA GLN A 153 15.25 -10.46 9.40
C GLN A 153 16.14 -11.34 8.53
N LYS A 154 15.67 -11.71 7.33
CA LYS A 154 16.41 -12.58 6.40
C LYS A 154 17.72 -11.95 5.90
N PHE A 155 17.69 -10.66 5.55
CA PHE A 155 18.87 -9.98 4.99
C PHE A 155 19.79 -9.37 6.05
N LYS A 156 19.49 -9.53 7.35
CA LYS A 156 20.23 -8.91 8.47
C LYS A 156 20.59 -7.43 8.21
N LEU A 157 19.69 -6.71 7.53
CA LEU A 157 19.83 -5.28 7.29
C LEU A 157 19.60 -4.61 8.65
N ARG A 158 20.66 -4.54 9.45
CA ARG A 158 20.71 -3.73 10.66
C ARG A 158 20.73 -2.29 10.19
N VAL A 159 19.73 -1.54 10.63
CA VAL A 159 19.81 -0.08 10.67
C VAL A 159 20.63 0.32 11.90
#